data_AF-A0A3C0Q4X4-F1
#
_entry.id   AF-A0A3C0Q4X4-F1
#
_cell.length_a   1.000
_cell.length_b   1.000
_cell.length_c   1.000
_cell.angle_alpha   90.00
_cell.angle_beta   90.00
_cell.angle_gamma   90.00
#
_symmetry.space_group_name_H-M   'P 1'
#
loop_
_entity.id
_entity.type
_entity.pdbx_description
1 polymer ?
#
loop_
_entity_poly.entity_id
_entity_poly.type
_entity_poly.pdbx_seq_one_letter_code
_entity_poly.pdbx_strand_id
1 'polypeptide(L)'
;TNRRGVVQAARYYFNRDLNTLSPKEILALVVLVRSPTNYDLYKSPDIIEKPLLRLATAMQKDGLLNESDYQSITTDKLRVEKFHLPTEARHFVRYARLSTTQSNILKTTLDSGLQRKIQLIIDTRLKALSSRHVANAGVVVADYQTGEILAWVVGGATDQQTPASEIDVITTARQPGSALKPFLYARALDKGWTGATLINDSPMAEAVGHGLHRFKNYSNIHYGLITLRESLGNSLNIPALITIGHVGAGDYLSTLQKLGFKSLSLSSDIYDEGLALGNGEVTLLEMVTAYAALANHGEYRPLHIFQQDHNFVKPVQVYSEESTSIIGNILSDNKARRLEFGAGSVLNFPLQTAAKTGTSTDYRDAWTMAYNDRYVVGIWMGNLDRTSMNNVTGASGPALALRSIFSILNENRKTQPLYLSPRLVAHNVCIRPANADGSCPKRNEWFMPDTVSDTPAPRQDTTPRIELVRPTDGLQIAYDPRIPATHQHFRFELKNVPESHMIKWIVDEKIIGEGASSTLLWPVQKGKHILSVQLSNADNVIHTLPNVTFFVK
;
A
#
# COMPACT_ATOMS: atom_id res chain seq x y z
N THR A 1 24.31 -9.88 -28.62
CA THR A 1 24.66 -9.19 -27.36
C THR A 1 25.73 -8.14 -27.65
N ASN A 2 25.49 -6.86 -27.36
CA ASN A 2 26.46 -5.76 -27.55
C ASN A 2 27.47 -5.64 -26.38
N ARG A 3 28.04 -6.77 -25.91
CA ARG A 3 29.05 -6.75 -24.83
C ARG A 3 30.42 -6.46 -25.46
N ARG A 4 31.09 -5.40 -24.99
CA ARG A 4 32.39 -4.95 -25.51
C ARG A 4 33.38 -4.78 -24.37
N GLY A 5 34.65 -5.06 -24.64
CA GLY A 5 35.76 -4.88 -23.70
C GLY A 5 36.15 -6.16 -22.95
N VAL A 6 37.45 -6.31 -22.73
CA VAL A 6 38.08 -7.52 -22.15
C VAL A 6 37.60 -7.82 -20.73
N VAL A 7 37.37 -6.77 -19.91
CA VAL A 7 36.86 -6.93 -18.54
C VAL A 7 35.44 -7.52 -18.54
N GLN A 8 34.58 -7.07 -19.46
CA GLN A 8 33.23 -7.62 -19.58
C GLN A 8 33.24 -9.04 -20.14
N ALA A 9 34.18 -9.36 -21.05
CA ALA A 9 34.35 -10.70 -21.57
C ALA A 9 34.87 -11.68 -20.51
N ALA A 10 35.83 -11.26 -19.68
CA ALA A 10 36.34 -12.03 -18.54
C ALA A 10 35.22 -12.41 -17.56
N ARG A 11 34.42 -11.42 -17.16
CA ARG A 11 33.26 -11.66 -16.29
C ARG A 11 32.22 -12.53 -16.97
N TYR A 12 31.97 -12.31 -18.26
CA TYR A 12 30.98 -13.10 -19.00
C TYR A 12 31.37 -14.57 -19.09
N TYR A 13 32.56 -14.89 -19.60
CA TYR A 13 32.94 -16.27 -19.89
C TYR A 13 33.50 -17.02 -18.68
N PHE A 14 34.05 -16.31 -17.69
CA PHE A 14 34.77 -16.92 -16.57
C PHE A 14 34.26 -16.48 -15.19
N ASN A 15 33.26 -15.59 -15.11
CA ASN A 15 32.73 -15.06 -13.84
C ASN A 15 33.83 -14.49 -12.90
N ARG A 16 34.90 -13.95 -13.49
CA ARG A 16 36.14 -13.58 -12.79
C ARG A 16 36.66 -12.22 -13.24
N ASP A 17 37.42 -11.57 -12.35
CA ASP A 17 38.14 -10.34 -12.70
C ASP A 17 39.39 -10.68 -13.52
N LEU A 18 39.77 -9.76 -14.42
CA LEU A 18 40.83 -9.95 -15.42
C LEU A 18 42.15 -10.43 -14.80
N ASN A 19 42.52 -9.87 -13.64
CA ASN A 19 43.78 -10.16 -12.95
C ASN A 19 43.81 -11.54 -12.28
N THR A 20 42.68 -12.25 -12.27
CA THR A 20 42.58 -13.60 -11.69
C THR A 20 42.56 -14.69 -12.75
N LEU A 21 42.52 -14.33 -14.04
CA LEU A 21 42.46 -15.29 -15.12
C LEU A 21 43.80 -16.04 -15.28
N SER A 22 43.71 -17.30 -15.67
CA SER A 22 44.89 -18.07 -16.08
C SER A 22 45.44 -17.57 -17.42
N PRO A 23 46.71 -17.87 -17.75
CA PRO A 23 47.27 -17.56 -19.06
C PRO A 23 46.41 -18.11 -20.22
N LYS A 24 45.83 -19.31 -20.07
CA LYS A 24 44.93 -19.92 -21.06
C LYS A 24 43.63 -19.14 -21.23
N GLU A 25 43.01 -18.69 -20.14
CA GLU A 25 41.79 -17.88 -20.16
C GLU A 25 42.05 -16.50 -20.81
N ILE A 26 43.18 -15.86 -20.51
CA ILE A 26 43.61 -14.61 -21.14
C ILE A 26 43.79 -14.82 -22.65
N LEU A 27 44.49 -15.87 -23.06
CA LEU A 27 44.72 -16.17 -24.47
C LEU A 27 43.42 -16.49 -25.22
N ALA A 28 42.47 -17.15 -24.55
CA ALA A 28 41.13 -17.36 -25.08
C ALA A 28 40.41 -16.03 -25.35
N LEU A 29 40.48 -15.06 -24.42
CA LEU A 29 39.92 -13.71 -24.65
C LEU A 29 40.58 -13.00 -25.84
N VAL A 30 41.88 -13.16 -26.06
CA VAL A 30 42.59 -12.59 -27.22
C VAL A 30 42.11 -13.22 -28.53
N VAL A 31 41.99 -14.54 -28.57
CA VAL A 31 41.51 -15.26 -29.77
C VAL A 31 40.06 -14.91 -30.09
N LEU A 32 39.21 -14.75 -29.06
CA LEU A 32 37.81 -14.36 -29.20
C LEU A 32 37.65 -13.07 -30.01
N VAL A 33 38.56 -12.10 -29.88
CA VAL A 33 38.49 -10.80 -30.60
C VAL A 33 38.41 -10.99 -32.12
N ARG A 34 39.04 -12.03 -32.67
CA ARG A 34 39.06 -12.28 -34.12
C ARG A 34 37.69 -12.63 -34.68
N SER A 35 36.88 -13.34 -33.90
CA SER A 35 35.57 -13.82 -34.34
C SER A 35 34.65 -14.18 -33.16
N PRO A 36 34.14 -13.19 -32.39
CA PRO A 36 33.44 -13.43 -31.13
C PRO A 36 32.23 -14.37 -31.25
N THR A 37 31.46 -14.25 -32.34
CA THR A 37 30.25 -15.05 -32.57
C THR A 37 30.55 -16.51 -32.90
N ASN A 38 31.63 -16.77 -33.65
CA ASN A 38 32.00 -18.13 -34.05
C ASN A 38 32.79 -18.85 -32.96
N TYR A 39 33.49 -18.11 -32.10
CA TYR A 39 34.26 -18.66 -30.99
C TYR A 39 33.51 -18.58 -29.65
N ASP A 40 32.19 -18.43 -29.66
CA ASP A 40 31.39 -18.29 -28.44
C ASP A 40 31.53 -19.50 -27.51
N LEU A 41 32.22 -19.29 -26.38
CA LEU A 41 32.62 -20.36 -25.47
C LEU A 41 31.43 -21.05 -24.76
N TYR A 42 30.26 -20.41 -24.72
CA TYR A 42 29.05 -21.07 -24.22
C TYR A 42 28.43 -22.06 -25.22
N LYS A 43 28.69 -21.89 -26.52
CA LYS A 43 28.21 -22.84 -27.53
C LYS A 43 29.09 -24.07 -27.59
N SER A 44 30.40 -23.87 -27.62
CA SER A 44 31.39 -24.95 -27.63
C SER A 44 32.72 -24.41 -27.10
N PRO A 45 33.15 -24.78 -25.88
CA PRO A 45 34.45 -24.36 -25.35
C PRO A 45 35.62 -24.82 -26.23
N ASP A 46 35.51 -26.00 -26.85
CA ASP A 46 36.59 -26.63 -27.60
C ASP A 46 36.88 -25.96 -28.95
N ILE A 47 35.95 -25.15 -29.47
CA ILE A 47 36.08 -24.50 -30.78
C ILE A 47 37.29 -23.55 -30.85
N ILE A 48 37.70 -23.03 -29.70
CA ILE A 48 38.79 -22.05 -29.58
C ILE A 48 40.16 -22.71 -29.38
N GLU A 49 40.22 -24.00 -29.02
CA GLU A 49 41.46 -24.69 -28.63
C GLU A 49 42.51 -24.67 -29.75
N LYS A 50 42.13 -25.01 -30.98
CA LYS A 50 43.06 -24.99 -32.13
C LYS A 50 43.63 -23.59 -32.41
N PRO A 51 42.82 -22.52 -32.55
CA PRO A 51 43.33 -21.16 -32.68
C PRO A 51 44.19 -20.69 -31.49
N LEU A 52 43.85 -21.10 -30.28
CA LEU A 52 44.55 -20.77 -29.04
C LEU A 52 45.93 -21.42 -29.00
N LEU A 53 46.03 -22.72 -29.27
CA LEU A 53 47.31 -23.44 -29.37
C LEU A 53 48.22 -22.82 -30.44
N ARG A 54 47.66 -22.49 -31.61
CA ARG A 54 48.42 -21.83 -32.69
C ARG A 54 49.01 -20.50 -32.24
N LEU A 55 48.26 -19.70 -31.48
CA LEU A 55 48.74 -18.43 -30.94
C LEU A 55 49.80 -18.63 -29.86
N ALA A 56 49.59 -19.59 -28.95
CA ALA A 56 50.54 -19.92 -27.90
C ALA A 56 51.90 -20.36 -28.47
N THR A 57 51.91 -21.25 -29.48
CA THR A 57 53.14 -21.70 -30.13
C THR A 57 53.89 -20.56 -30.83
N ALA A 58 53.16 -19.63 -31.47
CA ALA A 58 53.78 -18.45 -32.09
C ALA A 58 54.41 -17.53 -31.02
N MET A 59 53.69 -17.25 -29.93
CA MET A 59 54.19 -16.41 -28.85
C MET A 59 55.39 -17.01 -28.11
N GLN A 60 55.42 -18.34 -27.93
CA GLN A 60 56.56 -19.04 -27.36
C GLN A 60 57.79 -18.91 -28.29
N LYS A 61 57.62 -19.13 -29.60
CA LYS A 61 58.69 -18.99 -30.59
C LYS A 61 59.27 -17.58 -30.63
N ASP A 62 58.44 -16.57 -30.46
CA ASP A 62 58.84 -15.16 -30.44
C ASP A 62 59.36 -14.70 -29.06
N GLY A 63 59.44 -15.59 -28.06
CA GLY A 63 59.95 -15.29 -26.71
C GLY A 63 58.99 -14.47 -25.84
N LEU A 64 57.73 -14.32 -26.24
CA LEU A 64 56.70 -13.56 -25.52
C LEU A 64 55.96 -14.37 -24.45
N LEU A 65 56.11 -15.69 -24.47
CA LEU A 65 55.49 -16.63 -23.54
C LEU A 65 56.58 -17.55 -22.98
N ASN A 66 56.70 -17.65 -21.66
CA ASN A 66 57.66 -18.54 -21.03
C ASN A 66 57.21 -20.01 -21.12
N GLU A 67 58.13 -20.95 -20.88
CA GLU A 67 57.87 -22.38 -21.00
C GLU A 67 56.77 -22.86 -20.03
N SER A 68 56.75 -22.34 -18.80
CA SER A 68 55.76 -22.73 -17.79
C SER A 68 54.33 -22.37 -18.23
N ASP A 69 54.14 -21.15 -18.73
CA ASP A 69 52.84 -20.68 -19.21
C ASP A 69 52.41 -21.43 -20.48
N TYR A 70 53.35 -21.71 -21.39
CA TYR A 70 53.08 -22.54 -22.57
C TYR A 70 52.61 -23.95 -22.18
N GLN A 71 53.28 -24.59 -21.23
CA GLN A 71 52.86 -25.91 -20.73
C GLN A 71 51.49 -25.85 -20.06
N SER A 72 51.21 -24.84 -19.22
CA SER A 72 49.87 -24.64 -18.63
C SER A 72 48.80 -24.46 -19.70
N ILE A 73 49.06 -23.62 -20.72
CA ILE A 73 48.12 -23.38 -21.82
C ILE A 73 47.80 -24.65 -22.63
N THR A 74 48.81 -25.50 -22.87
CA THR A 74 48.63 -26.72 -23.66
C THR A 74 48.00 -27.87 -22.88
N THR A 75 48.17 -27.90 -21.55
CA THR A 75 47.70 -29.01 -20.70
C THR A 75 46.37 -28.73 -19.99
N ASP A 76 46.14 -27.49 -19.55
CA ASP A 76 44.94 -27.13 -18.80
C ASP A 76 43.71 -27.12 -19.71
N LYS A 77 42.55 -27.53 -19.18
CA LYS A 77 41.28 -27.38 -19.87
C LYS A 77 40.70 -25.99 -19.63
N LEU A 78 40.18 -25.35 -20.69
CA LEU A 78 39.46 -24.10 -20.55
C LEU A 78 38.15 -24.33 -19.78
N ARG A 79 38.01 -23.70 -18.61
CA ARG A 79 36.81 -23.80 -17.77
C ARG A 79 35.94 -22.58 -17.98
N VAL A 80 34.83 -22.76 -18.68
CA VAL A 80 33.85 -21.71 -18.88
C VAL A 80 32.87 -21.73 -17.70
N GLU A 81 32.71 -20.58 -17.04
CA GLU A 81 31.77 -20.43 -15.92
C GLU A 81 30.65 -19.49 -16.35
N LYS A 82 29.40 -19.88 -16.04
CA LYS A 82 28.26 -19.03 -16.34
C LYS A 82 28.33 -17.77 -15.47
N PHE A 83 28.26 -16.61 -16.09
CA PHE A 83 28.23 -15.35 -15.37
C PHE A 83 26.98 -15.24 -14.51
N HIS A 84 27.15 -14.93 -13.24
CA HIS A 84 26.06 -14.62 -12.32
C HIS A 84 26.29 -13.23 -11.74
N LEU A 85 25.22 -12.44 -11.66
CA LEU A 85 25.30 -11.17 -10.96
C LEU A 85 25.43 -11.46 -9.46
N PRO A 86 26.32 -10.74 -8.74
CA PRO A 86 26.42 -10.89 -7.28
C PRO A 86 25.11 -10.54 -6.55
N THR A 87 24.22 -9.78 -7.18
CA THR A 87 22.95 -9.33 -6.60
C THR A 87 21.91 -9.16 -7.70
N GLU A 88 20.76 -9.80 -7.53
CA GLU A 88 19.60 -9.64 -8.40
C GLU A 88 18.87 -8.34 -8.06
N ALA A 89 19.09 -7.32 -8.90
CA ALA A 89 18.55 -5.98 -8.72
C ALA A 89 18.20 -5.31 -10.06
N ARG A 90 17.83 -6.10 -11.10
CA ARG A 90 17.58 -5.60 -12.47
C ARG A 90 16.62 -4.40 -12.51
N HIS A 91 15.53 -4.48 -11.75
CA HIS A 91 14.48 -3.46 -11.69
C HIS A 91 15.02 -2.16 -11.08
N PHE A 92 15.72 -2.27 -9.95
CA PHE A 92 16.41 -1.16 -9.31
C PHE A 92 17.45 -0.51 -10.23
N VAL A 93 18.28 -1.32 -10.91
CA VAL A 93 19.30 -0.81 -11.84
C VAL A 93 18.65 -0.07 -13.01
N ARG A 94 17.54 -0.58 -13.55
CA ARG A 94 16.77 0.11 -14.60
C ARG A 94 16.19 1.43 -14.07
N TYR A 95 15.58 1.41 -12.90
CA TYR A 95 15.04 2.61 -12.25
C TYR A 95 16.13 3.66 -12.00
N ALA A 96 17.27 3.25 -11.44
CA ALA A 96 18.43 4.11 -11.22
C ALA A 96 18.96 4.69 -12.53
N ARG A 97 19.08 3.88 -13.59
CA ARG A 97 19.55 4.35 -14.90
C ARG A 97 18.62 5.39 -15.51
N LEU A 98 17.30 5.25 -15.34
CA LEU A 98 16.31 6.20 -15.82
C LEU A 98 16.23 7.47 -14.96
N SER A 99 16.68 7.39 -13.71
CA SER A 99 16.65 8.51 -12.76
C SER A 99 17.83 9.46 -12.88
N THR A 100 18.79 9.19 -13.78
CA THR A 100 19.96 10.05 -13.98
C THR A 100 20.42 10.09 -15.43
N THR A 101 20.90 11.25 -15.87
CA THR A 101 21.53 11.43 -17.19
C THR A 101 23.02 11.12 -17.17
N GLN A 102 23.63 10.93 -16.00
CA GLN A 102 25.05 10.63 -15.86
C GLN A 102 25.43 9.32 -16.56
N SER A 103 26.53 9.29 -17.29
CA SER A 103 27.00 8.13 -18.06
C SER A 103 28.08 7.30 -17.34
N ASN A 104 28.42 7.66 -16.10
CA ASN A 104 29.58 7.14 -15.37
C ASN A 104 29.17 6.06 -14.34
N ILE A 105 30.12 5.70 -13.47
CA ILE A 105 29.89 4.81 -12.32
C ILE A 105 28.88 5.45 -11.37
N LEU A 106 27.72 4.81 -11.20
CA LEU A 106 26.68 5.23 -10.27
C LEU A 106 26.87 4.51 -8.93
N LYS A 107 27.04 5.28 -7.84
CA LYS A 107 27.06 4.74 -6.48
C LYS A 107 25.66 4.86 -5.87
N THR A 108 25.05 3.73 -5.56
CA THR A 108 23.68 3.66 -5.06
C THR A 108 23.64 3.31 -3.58
N THR A 109 22.49 3.53 -2.95
CA THR A 109 22.21 3.22 -1.53
C THR A 109 21.89 1.74 -1.28
N LEU A 110 21.67 0.96 -2.34
CA LEU A 110 21.31 -0.45 -2.26
C LEU A 110 22.35 -1.29 -1.49
N ASP A 111 21.90 -1.94 -0.41
CA ASP A 111 22.70 -2.92 0.31
C ASP A 111 22.55 -4.31 -0.34
N SER A 112 23.63 -4.78 -0.97
CA SER A 112 23.65 -6.08 -1.67
C SER A 112 23.46 -7.30 -0.77
N GLY A 113 23.86 -7.23 0.50
CA GLY A 113 23.65 -8.29 1.48
C GLY A 113 22.18 -8.40 1.88
N LEU A 114 21.58 -7.25 2.21
CA LEU A 114 20.17 -7.13 2.57
C LEU A 114 19.27 -7.53 1.40
N GLN A 115 19.53 -7.01 0.19
CA GLN A 115 18.81 -7.33 -1.04
C GLN A 115 18.72 -8.85 -1.25
N ARG A 116 19.83 -9.57 -1.14
CA ARG A 116 19.87 -11.04 -1.30
C ARG A 116 19.06 -11.77 -0.24
N LYS A 117 19.20 -11.38 1.04
CA LYS A 117 18.45 -12.01 2.14
C LYS A 117 16.94 -11.81 1.97
N ILE A 118 16.51 -10.61 1.57
CA ILE A 118 15.10 -10.29 1.34
C ILE A 118 14.57 -11.04 0.11
N GLN A 119 15.33 -11.10 -0.99
CA GLN A 119 14.95 -11.87 -2.17
C GLN A 119 14.65 -13.33 -1.79
N LEU A 120 15.52 -13.97 -0.99
CA LEU A 120 15.31 -15.35 -0.53
C LEU A 120 14.03 -15.51 0.31
N ILE A 121 13.73 -14.57 1.22
CA ILE A 121 12.50 -14.57 2.01
C ILE A 121 11.28 -14.51 1.08
N ILE A 122 11.30 -13.63 0.09
CA ILE A 122 10.20 -13.42 -0.83
C ILE A 122 9.99 -14.62 -1.75
N ASP A 123 11.05 -15.17 -2.33
CA ASP A 123 10.98 -16.35 -3.20
C ASP A 123 10.42 -17.56 -2.45
N THR A 124 10.86 -17.76 -1.20
CA THR A 124 10.34 -18.81 -0.32
C THR A 124 8.85 -18.59 -0.04
N ARG A 125 8.45 -17.34 0.22
CA ARG A 125 7.06 -17.01 0.53
C ARG A 125 6.14 -17.17 -0.68
N LEU A 126 6.57 -16.75 -1.86
CA LEU A 126 5.84 -16.94 -3.11
C LEU A 126 5.66 -18.43 -3.42
N LYS A 127 6.70 -19.24 -3.26
CA LYS A 127 6.61 -20.70 -3.40
C LYS A 127 5.57 -21.30 -2.45
N ALA A 128 5.57 -20.88 -1.18
CA ALA A 128 4.60 -21.34 -0.18
C ALA A 128 3.15 -20.88 -0.46
N LEU A 129 2.97 -19.75 -1.16
CA LEU A 129 1.66 -19.18 -1.49
C LEU A 129 1.17 -19.51 -2.91
N SER A 130 1.95 -20.25 -3.70
CA SER A 130 1.62 -20.64 -5.08
C SER A 130 0.25 -21.31 -5.20
N SER A 131 -0.10 -22.21 -4.29
CA SER A 131 -1.42 -22.88 -4.24
C SER A 131 -2.59 -21.91 -4.01
N ARG A 132 -2.29 -20.71 -3.52
CA ARG A 132 -3.25 -19.62 -3.31
C ARG A 132 -3.22 -18.58 -4.43
N HIS A 133 -2.61 -18.92 -5.58
CA HIS A 133 -2.52 -18.07 -6.77
C HIS A 133 -1.81 -16.74 -6.50
N VAL A 134 -0.71 -16.77 -5.76
CA VAL A 134 0.17 -15.61 -5.58
C VAL A 134 1.42 -15.82 -6.43
N ALA A 135 1.59 -15.00 -7.47
CA ALA A 135 2.70 -15.13 -8.39
C ALA A 135 3.81 -14.09 -8.16
N ASN A 136 3.48 -12.90 -7.68
CA ASN A 136 4.41 -11.77 -7.66
C ASN A 136 4.44 -11.05 -6.30
N ALA A 137 5.56 -10.37 -6.04
CA ALA A 137 5.75 -9.54 -4.87
C ALA A 137 6.66 -8.34 -5.15
N GLY A 138 6.49 -7.27 -4.37
CA GLY A 138 7.39 -6.12 -4.32
C GLY A 138 7.78 -5.83 -2.88
N VAL A 139 9.04 -5.48 -2.63
CA VAL A 139 9.51 -5.02 -1.31
C VAL A 139 10.39 -3.80 -1.50
N VAL A 140 10.11 -2.76 -0.74
CA VAL A 140 11.04 -1.64 -0.53
C VAL A 140 11.37 -1.55 0.95
N VAL A 141 12.66 -1.42 1.25
CA VAL A 141 13.17 -1.11 2.59
C VAL A 141 13.92 0.21 2.50
N ALA A 142 13.61 1.14 3.41
CA ALA A 142 14.33 2.39 3.52
C ALA A 142 14.69 2.73 4.98
N ASP A 143 15.83 3.39 5.16
CA ASP A 143 16.16 4.11 6.39
C ASP A 143 15.53 5.50 6.29
N TYR A 144 14.49 5.77 7.09
CA TYR A 144 13.76 7.02 6.97
C TYR A 144 14.52 8.22 7.55
N GLN A 145 15.57 7.98 8.35
CA GLN A 145 16.39 9.04 8.93
C GLN A 145 17.37 9.61 7.89
N THR A 146 17.98 8.73 7.09
CA THR A 146 18.88 9.13 5.98
C THR A 146 18.14 9.36 4.67
N GLY A 147 16.92 8.83 4.54
CA GLY A 147 16.14 8.84 3.30
C GLY A 147 16.59 7.78 2.27
N GLU A 148 17.53 6.91 2.63
CA GLU A 148 18.14 5.94 1.72
C GLU A 148 17.26 4.71 1.49
N ILE A 149 17.06 4.34 0.24
CA ILE A 149 16.47 3.04 -0.12
C ILE A 149 17.55 1.96 -0.07
N LEU A 150 17.40 1.01 0.84
CA LEU A 150 18.40 -0.03 1.12
C LEU A 150 18.12 -1.33 0.37
N ALA A 151 16.86 -1.62 0.06
CA ALA A 151 16.48 -2.81 -0.73
C ALA A 151 15.29 -2.52 -1.64
N TRP A 152 15.29 -3.15 -2.82
CA TRP A 152 14.30 -3.02 -3.88
C TRP A 152 14.11 -4.39 -4.56
N VAL A 153 13.23 -5.21 -4.01
CA VAL A 153 13.02 -6.60 -4.45
C VAL A 153 11.74 -6.72 -5.25
N VAL A 154 11.83 -7.33 -6.44
CA VAL A 154 10.69 -7.72 -7.26
C VAL A 154 10.71 -9.23 -7.41
N GLY A 155 9.80 -9.91 -6.70
CA GLY A 155 9.69 -11.36 -6.65
C GLY A 155 8.75 -11.93 -7.71
N GLY A 156 9.00 -13.18 -8.13
CA GLY A 156 8.20 -13.89 -9.14
C GLY A 156 8.50 -13.49 -10.58
N ALA A 157 9.47 -12.59 -10.80
CA ALA A 157 9.95 -12.18 -12.13
C ALA A 157 11.11 -13.07 -12.62
N THR A 158 10.99 -14.39 -12.45
CA THR A 158 12.12 -15.34 -12.59
C THR A 158 12.42 -15.76 -14.02
N ASP A 159 11.44 -15.70 -14.93
CA ASP A 159 11.69 -16.01 -16.33
C ASP A 159 11.96 -14.75 -17.15
N GLN A 160 13.24 -14.53 -17.46
CA GLN A 160 13.71 -13.42 -18.30
C GLN A 160 13.17 -13.47 -19.74
N GLN A 161 12.63 -14.61 -20.18
CA GLN A 161 12.02 -14.73 -21.51
C GLN A 161 10.56 -14.27 -21.55
N THR A 162 9.93 -14.12 -20.38
CA THR A 162 8.54 -13.66 -20.30
C THR A 162 8.50 -12.13 -20.23
N PRO A 163 7.76 -11.43 -21.13
CA PRO A 163 7.66 -9.97 -21.12
C PRO A 163 7.19 -9.37 -19.80
N ALA A 164 6.31 -10.07 -19.07
CA ALA A 164 5.83 -9.64 -17.76
C ALA A 164 6.96 -9.51 -16.71
N SER A 165 8.10 -10.18 -16.91
CA SER A 165 9.25 -10.09 -16.00
C SER A 165 9.91 -8.71 -16.00
N GLU A 166 9.61 -7.85 -16.98
CA GLU A 166 10.10 -6.46 -17.07
C GLU A 166 9.26 -5.46 -16.26
N ILE A 167 8.11 -5.88 -15.74
CA ILE A 167 7.21 -5.00 -14.99
C ILE A 167 7.73 -4.84 -13.57
N ASP A 168 8.15 -3.63 -13.22
CA ASP A 168 8.50 -3.27 -11.86
C ASP A 168 7.24 -2.94 -11.05
N VAL A 169 6.83 -3.86 -10.19
CA VAL A 169 5.64 -3.64 -9.36
C VAL A 169 5.84 -2.56 -8.29
N ILE A 170 7.08 -2.18 -7.97
CA ILE A 170 7.34 -1.13 -7.00
C ILE A 170 6.90 0.24 -7.53
N THR A 171 6.98 0.44 -8.85
CA THR A 171 6.60 1.70 -9.54
C THR A 171 5.31 1.58 -10.35
N THR A 172 4.68 0.41 -10.35
CA THR A 172 3.37 0.20 -10.99
C THR A 172 2.26 0.44 -9.98
N ALA A 173 1.29 1.29 -10.31
CA ALA A 173 0.18 1.61 -9.42
C ALA A 173 -0.74 0.39 -9.19
N ARG A 174 -1.15 0.19 -7.94
CA ARG A 174 -1.99 -0.92 -7.46
C ARG A 174 -2.95 -0.42 -6.38
N GLN A 175 -4.06 -1.11 -6.12
CA GLN A 175 -5.03 -0.65 -5.13
C GLN A 175 -4.50 -0.90 -3.71
N PRO A 176 -4.22 0.13 -2.89
CA PRO A 176 -3.62 -0.03 -1.55
C PRO A 176 -4.63 -0.53 -0.50
N GLY A 177 -5.93 -0.40 -0.80
CA GLY A 177 -7.00 -0.70 0.13
C GLY A 177 -6.83 0.04 1.47
N SER A 178 -7.05 -0.67 2.56
CA SER A 178 -6.93 -0.14 3.93
C SER A 178 -5.54 0.34 4.36
N ALA A 179 -4.49 0.18 3.53
CA ALA A 179 -3.16 0.70 3.85
C ALA A 179 -3.11 2.24 3.83
N LEU A 180 -4.10 2.92 3.24
CA LEU A 180 -4.21 4.38 3.28
C LEU A 180 -4.79 4.93 4.59
N LYS A 181 -5.53 4.13 5.37
CA LYS A 181 -6.25 4.61 6.56
C LYS A 181 -5.38 5.39 7.55
N PRO A 182 -4.13 5.01 7.88
CA PRO A 182 -3.30 5.79 8.80
C PRO A 182 -3.20 7.28 8.45
N PHE A 183 -3.14 7.62 7.17
CA PHE A 183 -3.07 9.01 6.70
C PHE A 183 -4.38 9.76 6.94
N LEU A 184 -5.52 9.09 6.73
CA LEU A 184 -6.84 9.65 6.99
C LEU A 184 -7.02 9.94 8.49
N TYR A 185 -6.69 8.95 9.33
CA TYR A 185 -6.81 9.07 10.78
C TYR A 185 -5.82 10.08 11.35
N ALA A 186 -4.60 10.19 10.81
CA ALA A 186 -3.66 11.25 11.18
C ALA A 186 -4.26 12.64 10.91
N ARG A 187 -4.93 12.81 9.77
CA ARG A 187 -5.58 14.08 9.43
C ARG A 187 -6.77 14.39 10.34
N ALA A 188 -7.53 13.38 10.75
CA ALA A 188 -8.62 13.55 11.72
C ALA A 188 -8.10 13.99 13.09
N LEU A 189 -6.96 13.42 13.55
CA LEU A 189 -6.30 13.86 14.78
C LEU A 189 -5.87 15.33 14.71
N ASP A 190 -5.27 15.75 13.59
CA ASP A 190 -4.92 17.17 13.36
C ASP A 190 -6.14 18.10 13.32
N LYS A 191 -7.33 17.56 13.03
CA LYS A 191 -8.63 18.27 13.09
C LYS A 191 -9.32 18.17 14.45
N GLY A 192 -8.61 17.69 15.47
CA GLY A 192 -9.07 17.70 16.86
C GLY A 192 -9.82 16.45 17.30
N TRP A 193 -9.82 15.36 16.50
CA TRP A 193 -10.16 14.04 17.02
C TRP A 193 -9.04 13.53 17.95
N THR A 194 -9.35 12.53 18.77
CA THR A 194 -8.40 11.88 19.69
C THR A 194 -8.43 10.38 19.49
N GLY A 195 -7.44 9.65 20.03
CA GLY A 195 -7.47 8.18 20.04
C GLY A 195 -8.70 7.58 20.72
N ALA A 196 -9.38 8.36 21.57
CA ALA A 196 -10.59 8.00 22.31
C ALA A 196 -11.90 8.46 21.66
N THR A 197 -11.87 9.21 20.54
CA THR A 197 -13.09 9.62 19.82
C THR A 197 -13.95 8.39 19.52
N LEU A 198 -15.22 8.42 19.95
CA LEU A 198 -16.17 7.34 19.68
C LEU A 198 -16.75 7.47 18.28
N ILE A 199 -16.69 6.38 17.51
CA ILE A 199 -17.19 6.26 16.14
C ILE A 199 -18.20 5.12 16.11
N ASN A 200 -19.34 5.34 15.45
CA ASN A 200 -20.42 4.35 15.37
C ASN A 200 -20.21 3.38 14.20
N ASP A 201 -19.74 2.18 14.50
CA ASP A 201 -19.64 1.06 13.55
C ASP A 201 -20.97 0.29 13.49
N SER A 202 -21.94 0.84 12.74
CA SER A 202 -23.27 0.25 12.51
C SER A 202 -23.55 0.05 11.01
N PRO A 203 -24.51 -0.81 10.61
CA PRO A 203 -24.83 -1.03 9.20
C PRO A 203 -24.99 0.27 8.40
N MET A 204 -24.22 0.39 7.31
CA MET A 204 -24.16 1.58 6.47
C MET A 204 -24.38 1.20 5.01
N ALA A 205 -25.27 1.94 4.34
CA ALA A 205 -25.58 1.74 2.94
C ALA A 205 -25.82 3.09 2.28
N GLU A 206 -25.15 3.31 1.15
CA GLU A 206 -25.16 4.58 0.43
C GLU A 206 -25.29 4.33 -1.06
N ALA A 207 -25.73 5.34 -1.80
CA ALA A 207 -25.77 5.24 -3.23
C ALA A 207 -24.36 5.40 -3.81
N VAL A 208 -23.99 4.48 -4.70
CA VAL A 208 -22.75 4.54 -5.47
C VAL A 208 -23.12 4.36 -6.93
N GLY A 209 -22.93 5.41 -7.74
CA GLY A 209 -23.44 5.45 -9.11
C GLY A 209 -24.97 5.29 -9.15
N HIS A 210 -25.45 4.31 -9.90
CA HIS A 210 -26.89 4.03 -10.07
C HIS A 210 -27.44 2.96 -9.11
N GLY A 211 -26.67 2.54 -8.11
CA GLY A 211 -27.02 1.42 -7.23
C GLY A 211 -26.80 1.74 -5.75
N LEU A 212 -27.46 0.98 -4.88
CA LEU A 212 -27.24 1.05 -3.44
C LEU A 212 -26.12 0.08 -3.03
N HIS A 213 -25.01 0.63 -2.54
CA HIS A 213 -23.88 -0.12 -2.03
C HIS A 213 -23.99 -0.31 -0.51
N ARG A 214 -23.81 -1.54 -0.03
CA ARG A 214 -23.77 -1.86 1.41
C ARG A 214 -22.34 -2.06 1.84
N PHE A 215 -21.83 -1.16 2.66
CA PHE A 215 -20.49 -1.27 3.22
C PHE A 215 -20.44 -2.30 4.33
N LYS A 216 -19.33 -3.05 4.40
CA LYS A 216 -19.13 -4.11 5.38
C LYS A 216 -17.70 -4.08 5.92
N ASN A 217 -17.56 -4.42 7.19
CA ASN A 217 -16.26 -4.78 7.75
C ASN A 217 -15.84 -6.16 7.22
N TYR A 218 -14.56 -6.47 7.34
CA TYR A 218 -13.99 -7.73 6.86
C TYR A 218 -14.71 -8.97 7.44
N SER A 219 -14.93 -8.99 8.75
CA SER A 219 -15.68 -10.05 9.46
C SER A 219 -17.19 -10.05 9.21
N ASN A 220 -17.74 -9.03 8.54
CA ASN A 220 -19.18 -8.70 8.51
C ASN A 220 -19.80 -8.43 9.89
N ILE A 221 -18.99 -8.21 10.94
CA ILE A 221 -19.44 -7.84 12.27
C ILE A 221 -19.48 -6.31 12.39
N HIS A 222 -20.49 -5.81 13.10
CA HIS A 222 -20.62 -4.42 13.52
C HIS A 222 -20.38 -4.34 15.02
N TYR A 223 -19.42 -3.52 15.45
CA TYR A 223 -18.99 -3.43 16.84
C TYR A 223 -19.69 -2.30 17.61
N GLY A 224 -20.56 -1.52 16.96
CA GLY A 224 -21.25 -0.38 17.57
C GLY A 224 -20.29 0.76 17.87
N LEU A 225 -20.45 1.41 19.03
CA LEU A 225 -19.56 2.50 19.44
C LEU A 225 -18.18 1.97 19.85
N ILE A 226 -17.17 2.36 19.07
CA ILE A 226 -15.77 2.00 19.27
C ILE A 226 -14.90 3.25 19.25
N THR A 227 -13.70 3.17 19.83
CA THR A 227 -12.73 4.27 19.76
C THR A 227 -12.03 4.36 18.41
N LEU A 228 -11.56 5.55 18.03
CA LEU A 228 -10.66 5.77 16.89
C LEU A 228 -9.50 4.78 16.88
N ARG A 229 -8.86 4.55 18.04
CA ARG A 229 -7.80 3.54 18.21
C ARG A 229 -8.25 2.16 17.78
N GLU A 230 -9.40 1.69 18.27
CA GLU A 230 -9.91 0.36 17.93
C GLU A 230 -10.29 0.29 16.45
N SER A 231 -10.86 1.36 15.90
CA SER A 231 -11.21 1.43 14.49
C SER A 231 -9.99 1.27 13.57
N LEU A 232 -8.96 2.10 13.78
CA LEU A 232 -7.74 2.07 12.98
C LEU A 232 -6.97 0.75 13.19
N GLY A 233 -6.85 0.30 14.45
CA GLY A 233 -6.15 -0.94 14.80
C GLY A 233 -6.80 -2.17 14.16
N ASN A 234 -8.13 -2.24 14.12
CA ASN A 234 -8.88 -3.33 13.47
C ASN A 234 -9.15 -3.07 11.99
N SER A 235 -8.71 -1.93 11.44
CA SER A 235 -8.85 -1.60 10.03
C SER A 235 -10.31 -1.58 9.53
N LEU A 236 -11.24 -1.13 10.35
CA LEU A 236 -12.68 -1.17 10.04
C LEU A 236 -13.05 -0.21 8.91
N ASN A 237 -14.00 -0.61 8.06
CA ASN A 237 -14.35 0.11 6.84
C ASN A 237 -15.37 1.23 7.11
N ILE A 238 -16.43 0.92 7.86
CA ILE A 238 -17.52 1.87 8.12
C ILE A 238 -17.03 3.09 8.91
N PRO A 239 -16.30 2.92 10.04
CA PRO A 239 -15.64 4.03 10.70
C PRO A 239 -14.70 4.87 9.81
N ALA A 240 -14.04 4.26 8.83
CA ALA A 240 -13.18 5.01 7.91
C ALA A 240 -13.99 5.92 6.99
N LEU A 241 -15.18 5.50 6.56
CA LEU A 241 -16.13 6.34 5.81
C LEU A 241 -16.62 7.52 6.68
N ILE A 242 -16.97 7.26 7.94
CA ILE A 242 -17.33 8.33 8.89
C ILE A 242 -16.16 9.31 9.09
N THR A 243 -14.93 8.79 9.14
CA THR A 243 -13.72 9.61 9.31
C THR A 243 -13.48 10.50 8.11
N ILE A 244 -13.66 10.02 6.87
CA ILE A 244 -13.52 10.88 5.68
C ILE A 244 -14.65 11.89 5.54
N GLY A 245 -15.85 11.61 6.03
CA GLY A 245 -16.91 12.62 6.15
C GLY A 245 -16.48 13.79 7.06
N HIS A 246 -15.82 13.50 8.19
CA HIS A 246 -15.28 14.55 9.07
C HIS A 246 -14.07 15.28 8.48
N VAL A 247 -13.15 14.56 7.82
CA VAL A 247 -11.96 15.16 7.23
C VAL A 247 -12.28 15.93 5.94
N GLY A 248 -13.24 15.46 5.15
CA GLY A 248 -13.53 15.91 3.79
C GLY A 248 -12.60 15.26 2.75
N ALA A 249 -13.19 14.68 1.69
CA ALA A 249 -12.44 13.98 0.64
C ALA A 249 -11.39 14.86 -0.06
N GLY A 250 -11.70 16.13 -0.31
CA GLY A 250 -10.78 17.08 -0.93
C GLY A 250 -9.55 17.41 -0.06
N ASP A 251 -9.75 17.62 1.24
CA ASP A 251 -8.64 17.85 2.18
C ASP A 251 -7.78 16.58 2.33
N TYR A 252 -8.41 15.41 2.33
CA TYR A 252 -7.69 14.15 2.38
C TYR A 252 -6.85 13.90 1.11
N LEU A 253 -7.42 14.10 -0.07
CA LEU A 253 -6.68 14.00 -1.34
C LEU A 253 -5.51 14.98 -1.39
N SER A 254 -5.72 16.25 -1.01
CA SER A 254 -4.64 17.25 -0.93
C SER A 254 -3.53 16.82 0.03
N THR A 255 -3.89 16.22 1.16
CA THR A 255 -2.94 15.68 2.14
C THR A 255 -2.11 14.54 1.53
N LEU A 256 -2.74 13.60 0.83
CA LEU A 256 -2.02 12.53 0.12
C LEU A 256 -1.10 13.10 -0.96
N GLN A 257 -1.53 14.08 -1.73
CA GLN A 257 -0.67 14.71 -2.75
C GLN A 257 0.55 15.40 -2.13
N LYS A 258 0.42 16.02 -0.94
CA LYS A 258 1.56 16.56 -0.18
C LYS A 258 2.52 15.47 0.33
N LEU A 259 2.03 14.24 0.53
CA LEU A 259 2.85 13.04 0.80
C LEU A 259 3.44 12.41 -0.47
N GLY A 260 3.33 13.08 -1.61
CA GLY A 260 3.95 12.64 -2.86
C GLY A 260 3.20 11.54 -3.62
N PHE A 261 1.92 11.28 -3.31
CA PHE A 261 1.06 10.40 -4.11
C PHE A 261 0.70 11.06 -5.45
N LYS A 262 1.59 10.94 -6.44
CA LYS A 262 1.43 11.49 -7.80
C LYS A 262 0.47 10.66 -8.65
N SER A 263 0.32 9.37 -8.34
CA SER A 263 -0.64 8.49 -9.02
C SER A 263 -2.10 8.91 -8.80
N LEU A 264 -2.40 9.59 -7.68
CA LEU A 264 -3.72 10.11 -7.35
C LEU A 264 -3.99 11.44 -8.09
N SER A 265 -4.26 11.30 -9.38
CA SER A 265 -4.37 12.42 -10.33
C SER A 265 -5.81 12.82 -10.68
N LEU A 266 -6.80 12.01 -10.30
CA LEU A 266 -8.22 12.34 -10.52
C LEU A 266 -8.73 13.33 -9.48
N SER A 267 -9.85 14.01 -9.76
CA SER A 267 -10.46 14.97 -8.83
C SER A 267 -11.06 14.27 -7.60
N SER A 268 -11.25 15.04 -6.53
CA SER A 268 -11.91 14.55 -5.31
C SER A 268 -13.33 14.04 -5.57
N ASP A 269 -14.04 14.61 -6.55
CA ASP A 269 -15.41 14.19 -6.88
C ASP A 269 -15.46 12.81 -7.54
N ILE A 270 -14.33 12.33 -8.09
CA ILE A 270 -14.23 10.99 -8.67
C ILE A 270 -13.84 9.97 -7.61
N TYR A 271 -12.90 10.30 -6.74
CA TYR A 271 -12.48 9.39 -5.66
C TYR A 271 -13.51 9.31 -4.53
N ASP A 272 -14.08 10.45 -4.20
CA ASP A 272 -15.09 10.68 -3.17
C ASP A 272 -14.73 10.01 -1.83
N GLU A 273 -15.72 9.62 -1.03
CA GLU A 273 -15.53 8.86 0.21
C GLU A 273 -14.82 7.52 0.00
N GLY A 274 -14.88 6.98 -1.23
CA GLY A 274 -14.18 5.76 -1.63
C GLY A 274 -12.67 5.83 -1.42
N LEU A 275 -12.07 7.03 -1.40
CA LEU A 275 -10.66 7.21 -1.10
C LEU A 275 -10.28 6.68 0.30
N ALA A 276 -11.19 6.72 1.27
CA ALA A 276 -10.99 6.17 2.62
C ALA A 276 -10.79 4.65 2.62
N LEU A 277 -11.33 3.97 1.61
CA LEU A 277 -11.24 2.53 1.44
C LEU A 277 -10.15 2.11 0.45
N GLY A 278 -9.50 3.08 -0.19
CA GLY A 278 -8.39 2.85 -1.13
C GLY A 278 -8.80 2.81 -2.60
N ASN A 279 -9.87 3.52 -3.00
CA ASN A 279 -10.34 3.61 -4.40
C ASN A 279 -9.41 4.42 -5.35
N GLY A 280 -8.10 4.47 -5.09
CA GLY A 280 -7.11 5.06 -5.98
C GLY A 280 -5.86 4.20 -6.03
N GLU A 281 -5.37 3.90 -7.24
CA GLU A 281 -4.14 3.11 -7.40
C GLU A 281 -2.91 3.94 -7.04
N VAL A 282 -2.02 3.36 -6.25
CA VAL A 282 -0.75 3.98 -5.80
C VAL A 282 0.40 3.01 -5.96
N THR A 283 1.60 3.53 -6.11
CA THR A 283 2.82 2.72 -6.19
C THR A 283 3.32 2.33 -4.80
N LEU A 284 4.07 1.23 -4.71
CA LEU A 284 4.71 0.83 -3.45
C LEU A 284 5.76 1.84 -3.00
N LEU A 285 6.45 2.49 -3.94
CA LEU A 285 7.41 3.55 -3.62
C LEU A 285 6.72 4.76 -2.97
N GLU A 286 5.59 5.22 -3.49
CA GLU A 286 4.80 6.31 -2.87
C GLU A 286 4.34 5.93 -1.47
N MET A 287 3.82 4.70 -1.30
CA MET A 287 3.41 4.19 0.01
C MET A 287 4.56 4.16 1.02
N VAL A 288 5.73 3.62 0.66
CA VAL A 288 6.88 3.57 1.57
C VAL A 288 7.39 4.96 1.91
N THR A 289 7.43 5.88 0.95
CA THR A 289 7.81 7.28 1.18
C THR A 289 6.82 7.98 2.13
N ALA A 290 5.51 7.78 1.95
CA ALA A 290 4.49 8.36 2.81
C ALA A 290 4.52 7.77 4.24
N TYR A 291 4.77 6.46 4.39
CA TYR A 291 4.97 5.85 5.71
C TYR A 291 6.28 6.32 6.38
N ALA A 292 7.32 6.65 5.60
CA ALA A 292 8.52 7.30 6.11
C ALA A 292 8.18 8.65 6.76
N ALA A 293 7.27 9.43 6.16
CA ALA A 293 6.81 10.69 6.73
C ALA A 293 6.05 10.49 8.06
N LEU A 294 5.24 9.43 8.19
CA LEU A 294 4.60 9.09 9.48
C LEU A 294 5.64 8.72 10.55
N ALA A 295 6.69 7.97 10.18
CA ALA A 295 7.78 7.64 11.09
C ALA A 295 8.62 8.87 11.46
N ASN A 296 8.78 9.79 10.52
CA ASN A 296 9.58 11.01 10.62
C ASN A 296 8.72 12.23 11.03
N HIS A 297 7.91 12.08 12.07
CA HIS A 297 7.23 13.21 12.75
C HIS A 297 6.27 14.03 11.87
N GLY A 298 5.78 13.46 10.78
CA GLY A 298 4.90 14.13 9.83
C GLY A 298 5.63 14.91 8.74
N GLU A 299 6.97 14.88 8.71
CA GLU A 299 7.77 15.50 7.66
C GLU A 299 7.94 14.60 6.45
N TYR A 300 7.37 15.02 5.32
CA TYR A 300 7.60 14.39 4.04
C TYR A 300 8.94 14.81 3.44
N ARG A 301 9.72 13.80 3.03
CA ARG A 301 10.96 13.94 2.26
C ARG A 301 11.00 12.82 1.21
N PRO A 302 11.33 13.10 -0.06
CA PRO A 302 11.54 12.04 -1.04
C PRO A 302 12.66 11.08 -0.60
N LEU A 303 12.42 9.78 -0.71
CA LEU A 303 13.47 8.78 -0.56
C LEU A 303 14.40 8.80 -1.78
N HIS A 304 15.67 8.49 -1.57
CA HIS A 304 16.69 8.53 -2.61
C HIS A 304 17.44 7.21 -2.75
N ILE A 305 18.07 7.05 -3.92
CA ILE A 305 18.73 5.81 -4.35
C ILE A 305 20.23 5.99 -4.61
N PHE A 306 20.76 7.22 -4.53
CA PHE A 306 22.16 7.54 -4.83
C PHE A 306 22.85 8.11 -3.59
N GLN A 307 24.04 7.60 -3.26
CA GLN A 307 24.79 8.02 -2.07
C GLN A 307 25.21 9.49 -2.07
N GLN A 308 25.20 10.13 -3.24
CA GLN A 308 25.59 11.53 -3.43
C GLN A 308 24.38 12.44 -3.72
N ASP A 309 23.15 11.94 -3.56
CA ASP A 309 21.95 12.76 -3.69
C ASP A 309 21.73 13.56 -2.40
N HIS A 310 22.56 14.58 -2.22
CA HIS A 310 22.33 15.62 -1.20
C HIS A 310 21.43 16.73 -1.74
N ASN A 311 20.57 16.44 -2.72
CA ASN A 311 19.50 17.38 -3.06
C ASN A 311 18.63 17.51 -1.81
N PHE A 312 18.89 18.57 -1.05
CA PHE A 312 18.11 18.99 0.10
C PHE A 312 16.75 19.45 -0.42
N VAL A 313 15.88 18.50 -0.76
CA VAL A 313 14.47 18.79 -0.94
C VAL A 313 13.98 19.26 0.42
N LYS A 314 13.54 20.53 0.47
CA LYS A 314 13.03 21.12 1.71
C LYS A 314 11.90 20.22 2.25
N PRO A 315 11.99 19.75 3.51
CA PRO A 315 10.95 18.93 4.09
C PRO A 315 9.61 19.66 4.07
N VAL A 316 8.54 18.91 3.83
CA VAL A 316 7.16 19.43 3.89
C VAL A 316 6.50 18.85 5.14
N GLN A 317 6.15 19.70 6.09
CA GLN A 317 5.35 19.29 7.24
C GLN A 317 3.92 19.00 6.76
N VAL A 318 3.50 17.74 6.81
CA VAL A 318 2.16 17.31 6.39
C VAL A 318 1.24 17.10 7.60
N TYR A 319 1.77 16.51 8.67
CA TYR A 319 1.04 16.23 9.90
C TYR A 319 1.74 16.84 11.10
N SER A 320 1.04 17.00 12.23
CA SER A 320 1.72 17.28 13.50
C SER A 320 2.53 16.05 13.99
N GLU A 321 3.57 16.33 14.78
CA GLU A 321 4.37 15.32 15.46
C GLU A 321 3.52 14.49 16.45
N GLU A 322 2.53 15.11 17.08
CA GLU A 322 1.61 14.48 18.02
C GLU A 322 0.68 13.49 17.31
N SER A 323 0.09 13.90 16.17
CA SER A 323 -0.78 13.02 15.38
C SER A 323 -0.02 11.79 14.91
N THR A 324 1.19 11.97 14.39
CA THR A 324 2.02 10.84 13.93
C THR A 324 2.46 9.92 15.07
N SER A 325 2.78 10.49 16.24
CA SER A 325 3.07 9.74 17.46
C SER A 325 1.87 8.89 17.93
N ILE A 326 0.66 9.45 17.93
CA ILE A 326 -0.57 8.72 18.27
C ILE A 326 -0.84 7.61 17.25
N ILE A 327 -0.68 7.88 15.95
CA ILE A 327 -0.84 6.87 14.90
C ILE A 327 0.16 5.73 15.06
N GLY A 328 1.44 6.01 15.27
CA GLY A 328 2.47 5.00 15.53
C GLY A 328 2.18 4.17 16.78
N ASN A 329 1.68 4.82 17.84
CA ASN A 329 1.25 4.15 19.06
C ASN A 329 0.04 3.20 18.81
N ILE A 330 -0.98 3.64 18.07
CA ILE A 330 -2.14 2.80 17.71
C ILE A 330 -1.70 1.61 16.84
N LEU A 331 -0.88 1.88 15.81
CA LEU A 331 -0.47 0.85 14.85
C LEU A 331 0.53 -0.16 15.43
N SER A 332 1.20 0.16 16.54
CA SER A 332 2.07 -0.78 17.27
C SER A 332 1.35 -1.54 18.39
N ASP A 333 0.18 -1.07 18.85
CA ASP A 333 -0.58 -1.67 19.95
C ASP A 333 -1.36 -2.93 19.53
N ASN A 334 -1.01 -4.08 20.12
CA ASN A 334 -1.71 -5.34 19.87
C ASN A 334 -3.13 -5.39 20.43
N LYS A 335 -3.45 -4.62 21.48
CA LYS A 335 -4.81 -4.55 22.03
C LYS A 335 -5.74 -3.81 21.08
N ALA A 336 -5.24 -2.76 20.41
CA ALA A 336 -6.00 -1.97 19.44
C ALA A 336 -6.53 -2.80 18.26
N ARG A 337 -5.85 -3.90 17.88
CA ARG A 337 -6.21 -4.75 16.73
C ARG A 337 -6.89 -6.08 17.09
N ARG A 338 -7.29 -6.27 18.35
CA ARG A 338 -7.74 -7.57 18.86
C ARG A 338 -9.08 -8.05 18.28
N LEU A 339 -9.97 -7.15 17.85
CA LEU A 339 -11.31 -7.51 17.38
C LEU A 339 -11.25 -8.32 16.07
N GLU A 340 -10.47 -7.86 15.09
CA GLU A 340 -10.35 -8.50 13.78
C GLU A 340 -9.13 -9.44 13.66
N PHE A 341 -8.05 -9.16 14.39
CA PHE A 341 -6.79 -9.92 14.27
C PHE A 341 -6.51 -10.89 15.43
N GLY A 342 -7.32 -10.85 16.49
CA GLY A 342 -7.12 -11.66 17.69
C GLY A 342 -5.86 -11.30 18.50
N ALA A 343 -5.66 -11.99 19.63
CA ALA A 343 -4.53 -11.74 20.52
C ALA A 343 -3.18 -12.23 19.95
N GLY A 344 -3.22 -13.29 19.12
CA GLY A 344 -2.05 -13.90 18.48
C GLY A 344 -1.71 -13.32 17.10
N SER A 345 -2.08 -12.06 16.84
CA SER A 345 -1.89 -11.42 15.54
C SER A 345 -0.44 -11.55 15.04
N VAL A 346 -0.27 -11.87 13.75
CA VAL A 346 1.03 -11.86 13.07
C VAL A 346 1.69 -10.47 13.07
N LEU A 347 0.90 -9.40 13.29
CA LEU A 347 1.40 -8.04 13.43
C LEU A 347 1.87 -7.73 14.86
N ASN A 348 1.88 -8.69 15.77
CA ASN A 348 2.46 -8.55 17.10
C ASN A 348 3.99 -8.77 17.03
N PHE A 349 4.74 -7.72 16.77
CA PHE A 349 6.20 -7.77 16.67
C PHE A 349 6.85 -7.79 18.08
N PRO A 350 7.99 -8.49 18.27
CA PRO A 350 8.72 -8.47 19.55
C PRO A 350 9.24 -7.09 19.92
N LEU A 351 9.57 -6.28 18.91
CA LEU A 351 9.97 -4.90 19.03
C LEU A 351 8.80 -4.00 18.63
N GLN A 352 8.75 -2.79 19.19
CA GLN A 352 7.68 -1.85 18.87
C GLN A 352 7.77 -1.45 17.38
N THR A 353 6.85 -2.01 16.60
CA THR A 353 6.74 -1.77 15.15
C THR A 353 5.31 -1.38 14.84
N ALA A 354 5.13 -0.19 14.27
CA ALA A 354 3.84 0.25 13.75
C ALA A 354 3.59 -0.49 12.44
N ALA A 355 2.45 -1.19 12.32
CA ALA A 355 2.15 -1.97 11.12
C ALA A 355 0.69 -1.81 10.68
N LYS A 356 0.47 -1.77 9.36
CA LYS A 356 -0.83 -1.66 8.75
C LYS A 356 -0.94 -2.57 7.53
N THR A 357 -2.04 -3.32 7.45
CA THR A 357 -2.41 -4.10 6.27
C THR A 357 -3.27 -3.31 5.30
N GLY A 358 -3.16 -3.67 4.03
CA GLY A 358 -4.09 -3.32 2.96
C GLY A 358 -4.50 -4.57 2.21
N THR A 359 -5.75 -4.65 1.80
CA THR A 359 -6.26 -5.68 0.91
C THR A 359 -7.23 -4.99 -0.04
N SER A 360 -7.03 -5.15 -1.35
CA SER A 360 -7.97 -4.64 -2.35
C SER A 360 -9.25 -5.48 -2.37
N THR A 361 -10.25 -4.97 -3.09
CA THR A 361 -11.41 -5.76 -3.51
C THR A 361 -10.96 -7.02 -4.28
N ASP A 362 -11.71 -8.10 -4.15
CA ASP A 362 -11.48 -9.40 -4.77
C ASP A 362 -10.09 -10.02 -4.54
N TYR A 363 -9.37 -9.61 -3.49
CA TYR A 363 -8.05 -10.14 -3.12
C TYR A 363 -7.01 -10.07 -4.26
N ARG A 364 -7.03 -9.00 -5.07
CA ARG A 364 -6.05 -8.80 -6.16
C ARG A 364 -4.70 -8.29 -5.65
N ASP A 365 -4.75 -7.42 -4.65
CA ASP A 365 -3.59 -6.78 -4.05
C ASP A 365 -3.60 -6.99 -2.53
N ALA A 366 -2.49 -7.50 -1.99
CA ALA A 366 -2.25 -7.60 -0.55
C ALA A 366 -1.02 -6.78 -0.18
N TRP A 367 -1.19 -5.90 0.81
CA TRP A 367 -0.16 -4.99 1.28
C TRP A 367 0.08 -5.17 2.78
N THR A 368 1.34 -5.03 3.18
CA THR A 368 1.66 -4.70 4.58
C THR A 368 2.75 -3.64 4.60
N MET A 369 2.45 -2.55 5.29
CA MET A 369 3.35 -1.43 5.55
C MET A 369 3.73 -1.44 7.02
N ALA A 370 4.98 -1.13 7.34
CA ALA A 370 5.39 -0.97 8.72
C ALA A 370 6.64 -0.11 8.87
N TYR A 371 6.79 0.46 10.06
CA TYR A 371 8.01 1.15 10.46
C TYR A 371 8.32 0.90 11.94
N ASN A 372 9.61 0.98 12.27
CA ASN A 372 10.09 1.03 13.65
C ASN A 372 10.86 2.34 13.89
N ASP A 373 11.77 2.32 14.86
CA ASP A 373 12.61 3.47 15.23
C ASP A 373 13.67 3.88 14.19
N ARG A 374 13.79 3.17 13.06
CA ARG A 374 14.77 3.51 12.01
C ARG A 374 14.35 3.18 10.58
N TYR A 375 13.67 2.05 10.40
CA TYR A 375 13.35 1.53 9.07
C TYR A 375 11.86 1.62 8.79
N VAL A 376 11.55 1.91 7.53
CA VAL A 376 10.23 1.71 6.94
C VAL A 376 10.33 0.59 5.90
N VAL A 377 9.35 -0.31 5.91
CA VAL A 377 9.25 -1.44 4.99
C VAL A 377 7.84 -1.51 4.43
N GLY A 378 7.73 -1.61 3.11
CA GLY A 378 6.48 -1.89 2.43
C GLY A 378 6.62 -3.16 1.60
N ILE A 379 5.58 -4.00 1.67
CA ILE A 379 5.49 -5.23 0.89
C ILE A 379 4.14 -5.27 0.19
N TRP A 380 4.18 -5.52 -1.11
CA TRP A 380 3.03 -5.89 -1.92
C TRP A 380 3.14 -7.34 -2.38
N MET A 381 2.02 -8.06 -2.44
CA MET A 381 1.88 -9.37 -3.06
C MET A 381 0.59 -9.42 -3.89
N GLY A 382 0.66 -10.07 -5.05
CA GLY A 382 -0.45 -10.14 -5.99
C GLY A 382 -0.03 -10.77 -7.32
N ASN A 383 -0.82 -10.53 -8.36
CA ASN A 383 -0.53 -10.99 -9.72
C ASN A 383 -0.41 -9.79 -10.65
N LEU A 384 0.66 -9.77 -11.47
CA LEU A 384 0.93 -8.64 -12.37
C LEU A 384 -0.20 -8.41 -13.38
N ASP A 385 -0.88 -9.48 -13.80
CA ASP A 385 -2.03 -9.50 -14.71
C ASP A 385 -3.37 -9.09 -14.05
N ARG A 386 -3.36 -8.73 -12.76
CA ARG A 386 -4.53 -8.31 -11.97
C ARG A 386 -5.54 -9.43 -11.68
N THR A 387 -5.18 -10.70 -11.92
CA THR A 387 -6.00 -11.83 -11.48
C THR A 387 -6.05 -11.92 -9.96
N SER A 388 -7.21 -12.33 -9.42
CA SER A 388 -7.44 -12.47 -7.98
C SER A 388 -6.60 -13.59 -7.37
N MET A 389 -6.14 -13.38 -6.13
CA MET A 389 -5.58 -14.43 -5.29
C MET A 389 -6.68 -15.16 -4.51
N ASN A 390 -6.37 -16.33 -3.95
CA ASN A 390 -7.32 -17.12 -3.17
C ASN A 390 -7.32 -16.70 -1.68
N ASN A 391 -8.17 -15.71 -1.36
CA ASN A 391 -8.38 -15.18 -0.01
C ASN A 391 -7.12 -14.65 0.67
N VAL A 392 -6.11 -14.23 -0.10
CA VAL A 392 -4.83 -13.73 0.43
C VAL A 392 -5.02 -12.27 0.84
N THR A 393 -4.77 -12.00 2.11
CA THR A 393 -4.87 -10.67 2.72
C THR A 393 -3.49 -10.15 3.08
N GLY A 394 -3.38 -8.85 3.41
CA GLY A 394 -2.13 -8.29 3.95
C GLY A 394 -1.57 -9.11 5.12
N ALA A 395 -2.44 -9.59 6.02
CA ALA A 395 -2.02 -10.39 7.18
C ALA A 395 -1.57 -11.82 6.81
N SER A 396 -2.26 -12.49 5.88
CA SER A 396 -1.94 -13.88 5.52
C SER A 396 -0.87 -14.02 4.43
N GLY A 397 -0.57 -12.94 3.70
CA GLY A 397 0.50 -12.88 2.70
C GLY A 397 1.72 -12.10 3.20
N PRO A 398 1.80 -10.79 2.91
CA PRO A 398 3.01 -9.99 3.12
C PRO A 398 3.44 -9.81 4.58
N ALA A 399 2.52 -9.82 5.55
CA ALA A 399 2.89 -9.61 6.96
C ALA A 399 3.86 -10.67 7.52
N LEU A 400 3.82 -11.91 7.03
CA LEU A 400 4.76 -12.95 7.47
C LEU A 400 6.18 -12.69 6.95
N ALA A 401 6.32 -12.27 5.68
CA ALA A 401 7.60 -11.85 5.13
C ALA A 401 8.14 -10.61 5.88
N LEU A 402 7.25 -9.66 6.19
CA LEU A 402 7.59 -8.46 6.94
C LEU A 402 8.24 -8.76 8.29
N ARG A 403 7.74 -9.76 9.03
CA ARG A 403 8.36 -10.21 10.29
C ARG A 403 9.80 -10.69 10.09
N SER A 404 10.04 -11.52 9.08
CA SER A 404 11.38 -12.00 8.77
C SER A 404 12.32 -10.86 8.38
N ILE A 405 11.83 -9.88 7.62
CA ILE A 405 12.62 -8.71 7.22
C ILE A 405 12.96 -7.84 8.44
N PHE A 406 12.01 -7.50 9.31
CA PHE A 406 12.32 -6.76 10.54
C PHE A 406 13.21 -7.55 11.50
N SER A 407 13.16 -8.88 11.51
CA SER A 407 14.11 -9.67 12.27
C SER A 407 15.54 -9.38 11.80
N ILE A 408 15.79 -9.42 10.49
CA ILE A 408 17.10 -9.13 9.90
C ILE A 408 17.52 -7.68 10.13
N LEU A 409 16.62 -6.72 9.92
CA LEU A 409 16.93 -5.30 10.09
C LEU A 409 17.28 -4.93 11.53
N ASN A 410 16.82 -5.72 12.49
CA ASN A 410 17.09 -5.50 13.91
C ASN A 410 18.25 -6.34 14.45
N GLU A 411 18.89 -7.18 13.62
CA GLU A 411 20.10 -7.90 14.01
C GLU A 411 21.23 -6.92 14.34
N ASN A 412 21.91 -7.14 15.46
CA ASN A 412 23.13 -6.43 15.87
C ASN A 412 23.00 -4.90 16.00
N ARG A 413 21.79 -4.35 16.18
CA ARG A 413 21.57 -2.93 16.47
C ARG A 413 20.92 -2.72 17.82
N LYS A 414 21.22 -1.58 18.45
CA LYS A 414 20.45 -1.08 19.60
C LYS A 414 19.14 -0.48 19.08
N THR A 415 18.02 -1.08 19.44
CA THR A 415 16.68 -0.62 19.07
C THR A 415 16.14 0.35 20.11
N GLN A 416 15.30 1.27 19.66
CA GLN A 416 14.57 2.23 20.48
C GLN A 416 13.07 1.98 20.34
N PRO A 417 12.26 2.43 21.31
CA PRO A 417 10.81 2.54 21.10
C PRO A 417 10.51 3.52 19.95
N LEU A 418 9.29 3.44 19.42
CA LEU A 418 8.79 4.46 18.51
C LEU A 418 8.84 5.83 19.19
N TYR A 419 9.15 6.85 18.42
CA TYR A 419 9.10 8.23 18.89
C TYR A 419 7.71 8.56 19.42
N LEU A 420 7.67 9.20 20.58
CA LEU A 420 6.47 9.73 21.19
C LEU A 420 6.74 11.19 21.55
N SER A 421 5.97 12.10 20.96
CA SER A 421 6.14 13.53 21.19
C SER A 421 6.12 13.86 22.69
N PRO A 422 7.09 14.65 23.20
CA PRO A 422 7.10 15.08 24.59
C PRO A 422 5.95 16.03 24.94
N ARG A 423 5.23 16.56 23.93
CA ARG A 423 4.03 17.39 24.15
C ARG A 423 2.79 16.55 24.44
N LEU A 424 2.80 15.24 24.18
CA LEU A 424 1.66 14.40 24.47
C LEU A 424 1.46 14.20 25.98
N VAL A 425 0.21 14.26 26.39
CA VAL A 425 -0.20 13.99 27.78
C VAL A 425 -1.05 12.72 27.85
N ALA A 426 -0.80 11.88 28.86
CA ALA A 426 -1.56 10.65 29.07
C ALA A 426 -2.70 10.90 30.06
N HIS A 427 -3.94 10.59 29.66
CA HIS A 427 -5.11 10.68 30.52
C HIS A 427 -5.88 9.35 30.53
N ASN A 428 -6.45 9.02 31.68
CA ASN A 428 -7.28 7.82 31.84
C ASN A 428 -8.73 8.15 31.49
N VAL A 429 -9.16 7.76 30.30
CA VAL A 429 -10.47 8.15 29.74
C VAL A 429 -11.39 6.96 29.55
N CYS A 430 -12.69 7.20 29.57
CA CYS A 430 -13.68 6.20 29.16
C CYS A 430 -13.45 5.79 27.70
N ILE A 431 -13.54 4.51 27.38
CA ILE A 431 -13.47 4.01 25.99
C ILE A 431 -14.82 3.56 25.44
N ARG A 432 -15.87 3.72 26.25
CA ARG A 432 -17.28 3.51 25.90
C ARG A 432 -18.10 4.61 26.58
N PRO A 433 -19.36 4.84 26.15
CA PRO A 433 -20.27 5.70 26.90
C PRO A 433 -20.35 5.28 28.37
N ALA A 434 -20.42 6.25 29.28
CA ALA A 434 -20.63 5.96 30.69
C ALA A 434 -22.03 5.37 30.91
N ASN A 435 -22.12 4.43 31.85
CA ASN A 435 -23.38 3.94 32.37
C ASN A 435 -24.12 5.05 33.15
N ALA A 436 -25.38 4.81 33.51
CA ALA A 436 -26.18 5.77 34.27
C ALA A 436 -25.58 6.14 35.64
N ASP A 437 -24.74 5.27 36.21
CA ASP A 437 -23.99 5.50 37.46
C ASP A 437 -22.64 6.22 37.25
N GLY A 438 -22.33 6.63 36.01
CA GLY A 438 -21.08 7.29 35.64
C GLY A 438 -19.89 6.33 35.44
N SER A 439 -20.08 5.02 35.62
CA SER A 439 -19.02 4.03 35.43
C SER A 439 -18.79 3.72 33.94
N CYS A 440 -17.54 3.44 33.57
CA CYS A 440 -17.16 3.08 32.20
C CYS A 440 -15.86 2.26 32.21
N PRO A 441 -15.61 1.43 31.19
CA PRO A 441 -14.27 0.90 30.96
C PRO A 441 -13.34 2.07 30.63
N LYS A 442 -12.21 2.18 31.35
CA LYS A 442 -11.21 3.24 31.13
C LYS A 442 -9.91 2.69 30.55
N ARG A 443 -9.18 3.56 29.84
CA ARG A 443 -7.83 3.28 29.31
C ARG A 443 -6.99 4.55 29.38
N ASN A 444 -5.70 4.39 29.69
CA ASN A 444 -4.71 5.45 29.46
C ASN A 444 -4.56 5.69 27.96
N GLU A 445 -4.87 6.89 27.52
CA GLU A 445 -4.76 7.33 26.13
C GLU A 445 -3.92 8.59 26.02
N TRP A 446 -3.24 8.76 24.88
CA TRP A 446 -2.43 9.93 24.58
C TRP A 446 -3.26 11.03 23.92
N PHE A 447 -3.09 12.25 24.39
CA PHE A 447 -3.77 13.45 23.92
C PHE A 447 -2.78 14.53 23.56
N MET A 448 -3.14 15.35 22.59
CA MET A 448 -2.52 16.66 22.43
C MET A 448 -2.94 17.53 23.64
N PRO A 449 -2.09 18.47 24.12
CA PRO A 449 -2.41 19.29 25.28
C PRO A 449 -3.80 19.94 25.22
N ASP A 450 -4.20 20.41 24.03
CA ASP A 450 -5.44 21.16 23.83
C ASP A 450 -6.67 20.28 23.54
N THR A 451 -6.53 18.95 23.53
CA THR A 451 -7.61 18.01 23.16
C THR A 451 -8.05 17.09 24.29
N VAL A 452 -7.54 17.29 25.51
CA VAL A 452 -7.93 16.52 26.69
C VAL A 452 -9.40 16.79 27.02
N SER A 453 -10.20 15.72 27.07
CA SER A 453 -11.60 15.77 27.52
C SER A 453 -11.91 14.53 28.36
N ASP A 454 -12.41 14.74 29.58
CA ASP A 454 -12.72 13.65 30.52
C ASP A 454 -13.93 12.80 30.09
N THR A 455 -14.81 13.37 29.25
CA THR A 455 -15.95 12.68 28.66
C THR A 455 -15.71 12.42 27.18
N PRO A 456 -15.74 11.15 26.72
CA PRO A 456 -15.83 10.83 25.31
C PRO A 456 -17.26 11.18 24.88
N ALA A 457 -17.46 12.39 24.39
CA ALA A 457 -18.68 12.68 23.66
C ALA A 457 -18.63 11.87 22.35
N PRO A 458 -19.71 11.15 21.97
CA PRO A 458 -19.88 10.73 20.60
C PRO A 458 -19.82 12.00 19.75
N ARG A 459 -18.70 12.22 19.06
CA ARG A 459 -18.63 13.32 18.10
C ARG A 459 -19.34 12.85 16.83
N GLN A 460 -20.67 12.91 16.87
CA GLN A 460 -21.44 13.14 15.64
C GLN A 460 -21.20 14.60 15.28
N ASP A 461 -20.09 14.87 14.60
CA ASP A 461 -19.89 16.17 13.97
C ASP A 461 -20.69 16.15 12.67
N THR A 462 -21.99 16.30 12.81
CA THR A 462 -22.87 16.66 11.72
C THR A 462 -23.78 17.73 12.30
N THR A 463 -23.70 18.97 11.82
CA THR A 463 -24.98 19.66 11.63
C THR A 463 -25.63 18.84 10.53
N PRO A 464 -26.56 17.94 10.85
CA PRO A 464 -26.88 16.88 9.93
C PRO A 464 -27.76 17.53 8.86
N ARG A 465 -27.21 17.72 7.65
CA ARG A 465 -28.02 18.20 6.53
C ARG A 465 -29.13 17.17 6.32
N ILE A 466 -30.37 17.66 6.25
CA ILE A 466 -31.51 16.81 5.91
C ILE A 466 -31.23 16.29 4.50
N GLU A 467 -31.12 14.97 4.39
CA GLU A 467 -30.65 14.33 3.17
C GLU A 467 -31.63 13.26 2.74
N LEU A 468 -31.96 13.26 1.45
CA LEU A 468 -32.68 12.18 0.81
C LEU A 468 -31.73 11.01 0.54
N VAL A 469 -31.79 10.00 1.40
CA VAL A 469 -30.93 8.81 1.34
C VAL A 469 -31.44 7.82 0.31
N ARG A 470 -32.77 7.71 0.16
CA ARG A 470 -33.40 6.83 -0.84
C ARG A 470 -34.70 7.42 -1.37
N PRO A 471 -34.93 7.35 -2.70
CA PRO A 471 -33.99 6.97 -3.75
C PRO A 471 -32.95 8.09 -3.95
N THR A 472 -31.86 7.76 -4.64
CA THR A 472 -30.88 8.75 -5.12
C THR A 472 -31.03 8.98 -6.61
N ASP A 473 -30.49 10.09 -7.12
CA ASP A 473 -30.60 10.41 -8.54
C ASP A 473 -29.93 9.34 -9.41
N GLY A 474 -30.65 8.89 -10.44
CA GLY A 474 -30.29 7.79 -11.32
C GLY A 474 -30.40 6.38 -10.74
N LEU A 475 -30.89 6.17 -9.51
CA LEU A 475 -31.01 4.82 -8.91
C LEU A 475 -31.82 3.87 -9.80
N GLN A 476 -31.32 2.65 -10.02
CA GLN A 476 -32.01 1.59 -10.74
C GLN A 476 -32.49 0.49 -9.78
N ILE A 477 -33.81 0.30 -9.74
CA ILE A 477 -34.49 -0.72 -8.93
C ILE A 477 -34.95 -1.82 -9.89
N ALA A 478 -34.71 -3.08 -9.53
CA ALA A 478 -35.22 -4.22 -10.28
C ALA A 478 -36.63 -4.60 -9.77
N TYR A 479 -37.60 -4.68 -10.69
CA TYR A 479 -38.93 -5.19 -10.41
C TYR A 479 -38.94 -6.72 -10.52
N ASP A 480 -39.30 -7.44 -9.46
CA ASP A 480 -39.32 -8.92 -9.49
C ASP A 480 -40.71 -9.42 -9.95
N PRO A 481 -40.86 -10.01 -11.14
CA PRO A 481 -42.17 -10.47 -11.62
C PRO A 481 -42.75 -11.65 -10.82
N ARG A 482 -41.97 -12.29 -9.94
CA ARG A 482 -42.41 -13.42 -9.11
C ARG A 482 -43.02 -12.97 -7.78
N ILE A 483 -42.81 -11.72 -7.37
CA ILE A 483 -43.36 -11.17 -6.14
C ILE A 483 -44.67 -10.44 -6.47
N PRO A 484 -45.80 -10.72 -5.79
CA PRO A 484 -47.04 -9.97 -6.00
C PRO A 484 -46.80 -8.46 -5.88
N ALA A 485 -47.41 -7.66 -6.75
CA ALA A 485 -47.22 -6.20 -6.77
C ALA A 485 -47.54 -5.55 -5.41
N THR A 486 -48.50 -6.10 -4.67
CA THR A 486 -48.89 -5.67 -3.32
C THR A 486 -47.81 -5.90 -2.26
N HIS A 487 -46.78 -6.71 -2.54
CA HIS A 487 -45.67 -6.97 -1.64
C HIS A 487 -44.37 -6.27 -2.08
N GLN A 488 -44.35 -5.65 -3.25
CA GLN A 488 -43.19 -4.93 -3.75
C GLN A 488 -43.26 -3.46 -3.35
N HIS A 489 -42.63 -3.14 -2.22
CA HIS A 489 -42.47 -1.77 -1.77
C HIS A 489 -41.00 -1.38 -1.74
N PHE A 490 -40.71 -0.17 -2.17
CA PHE A 490 -39.40 0.46 -2.02
C PHE A 490 -39.48 1.50 -0.92
N ARG A 491 -38.55 1.43 0.02
CA ARG A 491 -38.50 2.35 1.16
C ARG A 491 -37.81 3.64 0.74
N PHE A 492 -38.56 4.73 0.71
CA PHE A 492 -38.00 6.07 0.73
C PHE A 492 -37.53 6.42 2.13
N GLU A 493 -36.43 7.14 2.22
CA GLU A 493 -35.73 7.40 3.47
C GLU A 493 -35.03 8.75 3.43
N LEU A 494 -35.38 9.61 4.38
CA LEU A 494 -34.60 10.79 4.74
C LEU A 494 -33.76 10.46 5.96
N LYS A 495 -32.54 10.99 6.00
CA LYS A 495 -31.78 11.11 7.23
C LYS A 495 -31.90 12.52 7.77
N ASN A 496 -31.60 12.65 9.07
CA ASN A 496 -31.34 13.94 9.69
C ASN A 496 -32.55 14.89 9.78
N VAL A 497 -33.77 14.39 9.59
CA VAL A 497 -35.00 15.19 9.73
C VAL A 497 -35.30 15.43 11.21
N PRO A 498 -35.44 16.68 11.67
CA PRO A 498 -35.86 16.96 13.05
C PRO A 498 -37.29 16.48 13.30
N GLU A 499 -37.58 15.95 14.49
CA GLU A 499 -38.92 15.41 14.86
C GLU A 499 -40.06 16.44 14.74
N SER A 500 -39.73 17.73 14.76
CA SER A 500 -40.68 18.83 14.59
C SER A 500 -41.12 19.08 13.15
N HIS A 501 -40.50 18.46 12.15
CA HIS A 501 -40.79 18.68 10.75
C HIS A 501 -41.81 17.68 10.21
N MET A 502 -42.76 18.18 9.43
CA MET A 502 -43.66 17.38 8.61
C MET A 502 -43.02 17.16 7.24
N ILE A 503 -43.07 15.93 6.75
CA ILE A 503 -42.48 15.52 5.48
C ILE A 503 -43.61 15.22 4.51
N LYS A 504 -43.55 15.84 3.33
CA LYS A 504 -44.45 15.59 2.22
C LYS A 504 -43.68 14.95 1.07
N TRP A 505 -44.03 13.72 0.76
CA TRP A 505 -43.43 12.90 -0.29
C TRP A 505 -44.26 13.01 -1.58
N ILE A 506 -43.64 13.45 -2.66
CA ILE A 506 -44.30 13.70 -3.94
C ILE A 506 -43.59 12.91 -5.04
N VAL A 507 -44.24 11.91 -5.63
CA VAL A 507 -43.71 11.16 -6.79
C VAL A 507 -44.54 11.49 -8.02
N ASP A 508 -43.88 11.89 -9.10
CA ASP A 508 -44.52 12.24 -10.37
C ASP A 508 -45.71 13.20 -10.18
N GLU A 509 -45.46 14.28 -9.42
CA GLU A 509 -46.43 15.33 -9.07
C GLU A 509 -47.59 14.88 -8.17
N LYS A 510 -47.62 13.62 -7.72
CA LYS A 510 -48.64 13.08 -6.81
C LYS A 510 -48.11 12.93 -5.39
N ILE A 511 -48.88 13.41 -4.43
CA ILE A 511 -48.59 13.22 -3.00
C ILE A 511 -48.85 11.75 -2.67
N ILE A 512 -47.82 11.05 -2.19
CA ILE A 512 -47.89 9.62 -1.86
C ILE A 512 -47.84 9.36 -0.35
N GLY A 513 -47.47 10.38 0.44
CA GLY A 513 -47.42 10.29 1.89
C GLY A 513 -47.10 11.64 2.53
N GLU A 514 -47.72 11.91 3.66
CA GLU A 514 -47.50 13.12 4.45
C GLU A 514 -47.50 12.74 5.94
N GLY A 515 -46.48 13.17 6.69
CA GLY A 515 -46.34 12.84 8.09
C GLY A 515 -44.96 13.12 8.67
N ALA A 516 -44.79 12.87 9.97
CA ALA A 516 -43.51 13.02 10.67
C ALA A 516 -42.52 11.86 10.42
N SER A 517 -42.93 10.80 9.71
CA SER A 517 -42.08 9.65 9.43
C SER A 517 -41.02 10.00 8.38
N SER A 518 -39.75 9.89 8.77
CA SER A 518 -38.59 10.02 7.88
C SER A 518 -38.51 8.92 6.82
N THR A 519 -39.41 7.94 6.86
CA THR A 519 -39.46 6.87 5.86
C THR A 519 -40.87 6.58 5.37
N LEU A 520 -40.98 6.19 4.11
CA LEU A 520 -42.25 5.85 3.46
C LEU A 520 -42.06 4.61 2.59
N LEU A 521 -42.97 3.64 2.68
CA LEU A 521 -43.00 2.50 1.76
C LEU A 521 -43.80 2.89 0.51
N TRP A 522 -43.09 3.12 -0.59
CA TRP A 522 -43.70 3.42 -1.87
C TRP A 522 -43.93 2.12 -2.66
N PRO A 523 -45.14 1.84 -3.15
CA PRO A 523 -45.40 0.66 -3.97
C PRO A 523 -44.64 0.79 -5.30
N VAL A 524 -43.81 -0.20 -5.60
CA VAL A 524 -42.90 -0.15 -6.75
C VAL A 524 -43.71 -0.19 -8.05
N GLN A 525 -43.52 0.83 -8.88
CA GLN A 525 -44.11 0.93 -10.22
C GLN A 525 -42.98 0.94 -11.24
N LYS A 526 -43.15 0.24 -12.37
CA LYS A 526 -42.15 0.25 -13.45
C LYS A 526 -42.14 1.61 -14.13
N GLY A 527 -40.94 2.09 -14.48
CA GLY A 527 -40.79 3.34 -15.22
C GLY A 527 -39.73 4.28 -14.65
N LYS A 528 -39.66 5.47 -15.23
CA LYS A 528 -38.88 6.60 -14.72
C LYS A 528 -39.77 7.40 -13.78
N HIS A 529 -39.28 7.67 -12.58
CA HIS A 529 -40.01 8.40 -11.54
C HIS A 529 -39.18 9.59 -11.06
N ILE A 530 -39.86 10.67 -10.68
CA ILE A 530 -39.25 11.84 -10.06
C ILE A 530 -39.82 12.00 -8.65
N LEU A 531 -38.96 11.89 -7.64
CA LEU A 531 -39.30 12.19 -6.26
C LEU A 531 -38.94 13.65 -5.93
N SER A 532 -39.89 14.37 -5.34
CA SER A 532 -39.69 15.64 -4.68
C SER A 532 -40.10 15.51 -3.21
N VAL A 533 -39.35 16.16 -2.32
CA VAL A 533 -39.62 16.14 -0.88
C VAL A 533 -39.72 17.56 -0.37
N GLN A 534 -40.81 17.86 0.32
CA GLN A 534 -41.03 19.14 0.98
C GLN A 534 -41.07 18.95 2.49
N LEU A 535 -40.42 19.85 3.21
CA LEU A 535 -40.33 19.87 4.67
C LEU A 535 -41.03 21.14 5.18
N SER A 536 -41.95 20.97 6.13
CA SER A 536 -42.70 22.08 6.75
C SER A 536 -42.67 22.04 8.27
N ASN A 537 -42.87 23.19 8.91
CA ASN A 537 -43.13 23.32 10.34
C ASN A 537 -44.32 24.27 10.53
N ALA A 538 -45.30 23.87 11.34
CA ALA A 538 -46.47 24.67 11.70
C ALA A 538 -47.06 25.44 10.50
N ASP A 539 -47.33 24.70 9.41
CA ASP A 539 -47.96 25.13 8.15
C ASP A 539 -47.12 25.95 7.15
N ASN A 540 -45.86 26.27 7.45
CA ASN A 540 -44.95 26.90 6.49
C ASN A 540 -43.95 25.89 5.89
N VAL A 541 -43.84 25.84 4.56
CA VAL A 541 -42.79 25.07 3.87
C VAL A 541 -41.45 25.74 4.14
N ILE A 542 -40.58 25.04 4.87
CA ILE A 542 -39.25 25.52 5.25
C ILE A 542 -38.25 25.20 4.15
N HIS A 543 -38.31 24.00 3.59
CA HIS A 543 -37.28 23.50 2.71
C HIS A 543 -37.83 22.48 1.71
N THR A 544 -37.56 22.69 0.43
CA THR A 544 -37.75 21.68 -0.62
C THR A 544 -36.40 21.08 -0.97
N LEU A 545 -36.28 19.75 -0.91
CA LEU A 545 -35.07 19.05 -1.37
C LEU A 545 -35.05 19.01 -2.90
N PRO A 546 -33.85 18.94 -3.52
CA PRO A 546 -33.72 18.76 -4.97
C PRO A 546 -34.50 17.53 -5.45
N ASN A 547 -35.08 17.64 -6.64
CA ASN A 547 -35.77 16.51 -7.26
C ASN A 547 -34.79 15.39 -7.56
N VAL A 548 -35.20 14.16 -7.28
CA VAL A 548 -34.44 12.94 -7.55
C VAL A 548 -35.16 12.12 -8.61
N THR A 549 -34.47 11.84 -9.71
CA THR A 549 -34.95 10.93 -10.75
C THR A 549 -34.47 9.51 -10.44
N PHE A 550 -35.35 8.51 -10.50
CA PHE A 550 -34.95 7.11 -10.36
C PHE A 550 -35.73 6.22 -11.34
N PHE A 551 -35.26 5.00 -11.54
CA PHE A 551 -35.77 4.08 -12.55
C PHE A 551 -36.10 2.74 -11.91
N VAL A 552 -37.26 2.20 -12.25
CA VAL A 552 -37.65 0.85 -11.93
C VAL A 552 -37.71 0.07 -13.24
N LYS A 553 -36.89 -0.97 -13.36
CA LYS A 553 -36.74 -1.82 -14.56
C LYS A 553 -37.36 -3.19 -14.36
#